data_AF-A0A3S3P226-F1
#
_entry.id   AF-A0A3S3P226-F1
#
_cell.length_a   1.000
_cell.length_b   1.000
_cell.length_c   1.000
_cell.angle_alpha   90.00
_cell.angle_beta   90.00
_cell.angle_gamma   90.00
#
_symmetry.space_group_name_H-M   'P 1'
#
loop_
_entity.id
_entity.type
_entity.pdbx_description
1 polymer ?
#
loop_
_entity_poly.entity_id
_entity_poly.type
_entity_poly.pdbx_seq_one_letter_code
_entity_poly.pdbx_strand_id
1 'polypeptide(L)'
;MSQKCAKFFERDACFLNCEPHIGFWLVNARRSFGVERMYKVPLCATACNEWWNACKNDFTCHRNWPKQFNAIDQGNHCRNSTCKRFSEIWTSAKDFCETVWNESWEYTDDQQPCMKLSFNPQLPNPNKGVAEYYIKKLDSMNDNFFQRFLYLFVEITSKAKRILFKS
;
A
#
# COMPACT_ATOMS: atom_id res chain seq x y z
N MET A 1 18.20 -14.97 7.49
CA MET A 1 18.10 -13.77 6.63
C MET A 1 19.39 -12.98 6.76
N SER A 2 19.95 -12.49 5.66
CA SER A 2 21.17 -11.67 5.67
C SER A 2 20.94 -10.33 6.37
N GLN A 3 22.02 -9.70 6.86
CA GLN A 3 21.94 -8.39 7.51
C GLN A 3 21.44 -7.30 6.55
N LYS A 4 21.78 -7.37 5.26
CA LYS A 4 21.35 -6.40 4.25
C LYS A 4 19.83 -6.47 4.04
N CYS A 5 19.29 -7.68 3.92
CA CYS A 5 17.85 -7.88 3.79
C CYS A 5 17.09 -7.50 5.07
N ALA A 6 17.60 -7.92 6.24
CA ALA A 6 16.97 -7.64 7.53
C ALA A 6 16.76 -6.14 7.79
N LYS A 7 17.74 -5.30 7.41
CA LYS A 7 17.63 -3.83 7.53
C LYS A 7 16.44 -3.24 6.77
N PHE A 8 16.02 -3.83 5.65
CA PHE A 8 14.83 -3.34 4.94
C PHE A 8 13.54 -3.70 5.66
N PHE A 9 13.44 -4.92 6.21
CA PHE A 9 12.30 -5.31 7.05
C PHE A 9 12.21 -4.48 8.33
N GLU A 10 13.35 -4.10 8.92
CA GLU A 10 13.39 -3.16 10.04
C GLU A 10 12.85 -1.77 9.65
N ARG A 11 13.28 -1.23 8.49
CA ARG A 11 12.76 0.05 7.97
C ARG A 11 11.26 0.00 7.66
N ASP A 12 10.78 -1.10 7.09
CA ASP A 12 9.36 -1.34 6.84
C ASP A 12 8.56 -1.37 8.15
N ALA A 13 9.08 -2.05 9.18
CA ALA A 13 8.48 -2.02 10.51
C ALA A 13 8.49 -0.60 11.11
N CYS A 14 9.58 0.16 10.98
CA CYS A 14 9.62 1.56 11.39
C CYS A 14 8.59 2.40 10.62
N PHE A 15 8.46 2.21 9.31
CA PHE A 15 7.48 2.96 8.51
C PHE A 15 6.06 2.71 9.02
N LEU A 16 5.65 1.44 9.15
CA LEU A 16 4.31 1.08 9.62
C LEU A 16 3.99 1.65 11.02
N ASN A 17 4.97 1.67 11.92
CA ASN A 17 4.75 2.06 13.32
C ASN A 17 5.04 3.54 13.62
N CYS A 18 5.78 4.25 12.74
CA CYS A 18 6.29 5.59 13.05
C CYS A 18 5.99 6.64 11.99
N GLU A 19 5.62 6.29 10.75
CA GLU A 19 5.26 7.29 9.73
C GLU A 19 3.87 7.88 10.03
N PRO A 20 3.76 9.17 10.39
CA PRO A 20 2.46 9.76 10.76
C PRO A 20 1.55 10.01 9.54
N HIS A 21 2.07 9.97 8.31
CA HIS A 21 1.32 10.33 7.10
C HIS A 21 0.71 9.13 6.35
N ILE A 22 0.49 7.99 7.02
CA ILE A 22 -0.09 6.78 6.38
C ILE A 22 -1.61 6.65 6.51
N GLY A 23 -2.28 7.53 7.27
CA GLY A 23 -3.69 7.38 7.65
C GLY A 23 -4.66 7.12 6.48
N PHE A 24 -4.41 7.73 5.32
CA PHE A 24 -5.22 7.55 4.11
C PHE A 24 -5.30 6.09 3.61
N TRP A 25 -4.27 5.29 3.91
CA TRP A 25 -4.13 3.90 3.45
C TRP A 25 -4.39 2.87 4.56
N LEU A 26 -4.80 3.30 5.75
CA LEU A 26 -5.18 2.38 6.81
C LEU A 26 -6.60 1.89 6.57
N VAL A 27 -6.74 0.56 6.45
CA VAL A 27 -8.03 -0.10 6.28
C VAL A 27 -8.32 -1.03 7.45
N ASN A 28 -9.59 -1.19 7.77
CA ASN A 28 -10.01 -2.12 8.80
C ASN A 28 -9.73 -3.57 8.36
N ALA A 29 -9.11 -4.36 9.23
CA ALA A 29 -8.72 -5.74 8.94
C ALA A 29 -9.29 -6.77 9.92
N ARG A 30 -9.89 -6.34 11.04
CA ARG A 30 -10.40 -7.17 12.16
C ARG A 30 -9.61 -8.47 12.38
N ARG A 31 -8.35 -8.36 12.78
CA ARG A 31 -7.48 -9.51 13.08
C ARG A 31 -7.28 -9.64 14.58
N SER A 32 -6.87 -10.83 15.03
CA SER A 32 -6.56 -11.08 16.45
C SER A 32 -5.47 -10.17 17.01
N PHE A 33 -4.61 -9.61 16.16
CA PHE A 33 -3.45 -8.78 16.54
C PHE A 33 -3.54 -7.33 16.05
N GLY A 34 -4.69 -6.89 15.54
CA GLY A 34 -4.85 -5.51 15.06
C GLY A 34 -6.18 -5.24 14.36
N VAL A 35 -6.70 -4.03 14.57
CA VAL A 35 -7.96 -3.57 13.95
C VAL A 35 -7.74 -2.96 12.57
N GLU A 36 -6.54 -2.45 12.30
CA GLU A 36 -6.18 -1.75 11.06
C GLU A 36 -4.92 -2.37 10.44
N ARG A 37 -4.74 -2.12 9.14
CA ARG A 37 -3.51 -2.45 8.40
C ARG A 37 -3.29 -1.45 7.27
N MET A 38 -2.06 -1.35 6.81
CA MET A 38 -1.76 -0.73 5.52
C MET A 38 -2.38 -1.54 4.38
N TYR A 39 -2.89 -0.83 3.38
CA TYR A 39 -3.34 -1.40 2.12
C TYR A 39 -3.07 -0.45 0.97
N LYS A 40 -2.36 -0.93 -0.06
CA LYS A 40 -2.01 -0.16 -1.27
C LYS A 40 -1.32 1.18 -0.97
N VAL A 41 -0.42 1.20 0.00
CA VAL A 41 0.46 2.36 0.20
C VAL A 41 1.42 2.43 -1.00
N PRO A 42 1.55 3.57 -1.70
CA PRO A 42 2.36 3.66 -2.92
C PRO A 42 3.85 3.65 -2.55
N LEU A 43 4.52 2.51 -2.66
CA LEU A 43 5.95 2.40 -2.41
C LEU A 43 6.73 2.82 -3.66
N CYS A 44 7.70 3.72 -3.50
CA CYS A 44 8.58 4.10 -4.60
C CYS A 44 9.31 2.89 -5.20
N ALA A 45 9.31 2.80 -6.53
CA ALA A 45 9.91 1.73 -7.31
C ALA A 45 11.37 1.49 -6.92
N THR A 46 12.16 2.56 -6.76
CA THR A 46 13.55 2.49 -6.31
C THR A 46 13.66 1.78 -4.94
N ALA A 47 12.83 2.17 -3.96
CA ALA A 47 12.87 1.57 -2.63
C ALA A 47 12.49 0.08 -2.65
N CYS A 48 11.46 -0.28 -3.43
CA CYS A 48 11.07 -1.68 -3.59
C CYS A 48 12.15 -2.52 -4.31
N ASN A 49 12.76 -1.98 -5.37
CA ASN A 49 13.82 -2.64 -6.12
C ASN A 49 15.06 -2.89 -5.25
N GLU A 50 15.44 -1.92 -4.41
CA GLU A 50 16.57 -2.05 -3.48
C GLU A 50 16.29 -3.12 -2.41
N TRP A 51 15.10 -3.11 -1.83
CA TRP A 51 14.68 -4.12 -0.85
C TRP A 51 14.74 -5.52 -1.45
N TRP A 52 14.12 -5.71 -2.62
CA TRP A 52 14.15 -6.97 -3.32
C TRP A 52 15.57 -7.44 -3.63
N ASN A 53 16.41 -6.57 -4.18
CA ASN A 53 17.79 -6.92 -4.53
C ASN A 53 18.63 -7.29 -3.31
N ALA A 54 18.38 -6.66 -2.16
CA ALA A 54 19.05 -7.03 -0.90
C ALA A 54 18.63 -8.43 -0.40
N CYS A 55 17.42 -8.88 -0.75
CA CYS A 55 16.83 -10.11 -0.23
C CYS A 55 16.79 -11.29 -1.21
N LYS A 56 16.92 -11.09 -2.52
CA LYS A 56 16.64 -12.12 -3.55
C LYS A 56 17.40 -13.45 -3.39
N ASN A 57 18.54 -13.43 -2.71
CA ASN A 57 19.36 -14.62 -2.43
C ASN A 57 19.14 -15.23 -1.04
N ASP A 58 18.41 -14.55 -0.16
CA ASP A 58 17.97 -15.07 1.13
C ASP A 58 16.81 -16.06 0.95
N PHE A 59 16.40 -16.72 2.05
CA PHE A 59 15.43 -17.80 2.01
C PHE A 59 14.14 -17.45 2.76
N THR A 60 13.02 -17.89 2.20
CA THR A 60 11.71 -17.93 2.87
C THR A 60 11.02 -19.24 2.51
N CYS A 61 9.86 -19.50 3.09
CA CYS A 61 9.04 -20.68 2.81
C CYS A 61 7.60 -20.32 2.42
N HIS A 62 7.22 -19.05 2.54
CA HIS A 62 5.88 -18.57 2.25
C HIS A 62 5.94 -17.27 1.44
N ARG A 63 4.96 -17.13 0.55
CA ARG A 63 4.84 -16.02 -0.40
C ARG A 63 4.05 -14.85 0.18
N ASN A 64 3.09 -15.14 1.04
CA ASN A 64 2.25 -14.15 1.70
C ASN A 64 2.31 -14.37 3.20
N TRP A 65 3.12 -13.56 3.89
CA TRP A 65 3.49 -13.81 5.27
C TRP A 65 2.30 -13.67 6.23
N PRO A 66 1.45 -12.62 6.15
CA PRO A 66 0.29 -12.50 7.03
C PRO A 66 -0.72 -13.63 6.91
N LYS A 67 -0.83 -14.29 5.75
CA LYS A 67 -1.81 -15.36 5.52
C LYS A 67 -1.29 -16.75 5.84
N GLN A 68 0.02 -16.98 5.74
CA GLN A 68 0.59 -18.33 5.73
C GLN A 68 1.45 -18.65 6.95
N PHE A 69 2.00 -17.64 7.63
CA PHE A 69 2.61 -17.85 8.93
C PHE A 69 1.53 -17.88 10.02
N ASN A 70 1.53 -18.94 10.82
CA ASN A 70 0.76 -19.01 12.04
C ASN A 70 1.65 -18.52 13.20
N ALA A 71 1.20 -17.50 13.92
CA ALA A 71 1.87 -17.07 15.15
C ALA A 71 1.73 -18.17 16.20
N ILE A 72 2.86 -18.68 16.68
CA ILE A 72 2.95 -19.57 17.84
C ILE A 72 3.91 -18.96 18.86
N ASP A 73 3.84 -19.37 20.12
CA ASP A 73 4.60 -18.78 21.25
C ASP A 73 6.12 -18.73 21.04
N GLN A 74 6.65 -19.51 20.09
CA GLN A 74 8.07 -19.58 19.73
C GLN A 74 8.41 -18.86 18.40
N GLY A 75 7.55 -17.95 17.95
CA GLY A 75 7.69 -17.22 16.69
C GLY A 75 7.06 -17.94 15.48
N ASN A 76 7.23 -17.36 14.30
CA ASN A 76 6.63 -17.89 13.08
C ASN A 76 7.56 -18.95 12.46
N HIS A 77 7.03 -20.15 12.18
CA HIS A 77 7.80 -21.27 11.59
C HIS A 77 7.16 -21.74 10.28
N CYS A 78 8.00 -22.24 9.37
CA CYS A 78 7.56 -22.88 8.13
C CYS A 78 6.85 -24.21 8.46
N ARG A 79 5.55 -24.30 8.18
CA ARG A 79 4.78 -25.55 8.29
C ARG A 79 4.27 -25.93 6.91
N ASN A 80 4.44 -27.22 6.55
CA ASN A 80 3.99 -27.77 5.27
C ASN A 80 4.54 -26.99 4.05
N SER A 81 5.76 -26.47 4.17
CA SER A 81 6.44 -25.71 3.13
C SER A 81 7.94 -25.98 3.16
N THR A 82 8.61 -25.78 2.03
CA THR A 82 10.06 -25.93 1.89
C THR A 82 10.71 -24.57 1.73
N CYS A 83 11.85 -24.36 2.39
CA CYS A 83 12.64 -23.15 2.21
C CYS A 83 13.16 -23.06 0.78
N LYS A 84 12.91 -21.92 0.13
CA LYS A 84 13.39 -21.56 -1.21
C LYS A 84 14.00 -20.18 -1.17
N ARG A 85 14.83 -19.84 -2.15
CA ARG A 85 15.31 -18.47 -2.27
C ARG A 85 14.13 -17.54 -2.52
N PHE A 86 14.25 -16.30 -2.06
CA PHE A 86 13.29 -15.26 -2.35
C PHE A 86 13.01 -15.19 -3.86
N SER A 87 14.05 -15.22 -4.70
CA SER A 87 13.96 -15.22 -6.17
C SER A 87 13.19 -16.39 -6.79
N GLU A 88 13.00 -17.48 -6.06
CA GLU A 88 12.18 -18.62 -6.49
C GLU A 88 10.70 -18.46 -6.08
N ILE A 89 10.43 -17.61 -5.07
CA ILE A 89 9.09 -17.37 -4.53
C ILE A 89 8.43 -16.14 -5.17
N TRP A 90 9.21 -15.09 -5.41
CA TRP A 90 8.75 -13.87 -6.08
C TRP A 90 9.59 -13.60 -7.34
N THR A 91 8.91 -13.32 -8.43
CA THR A 91 9.51 -13.23 -9.77
C THR A 91 10.08 -11.85 -10.09
N SER A 92 9.71 -10.83 -9.33
CA SER A 92 10.16 -9.44 -9.50
C SER A 92 10.09 -8.67 -8.18
N ALA A 93 10.66 -7.46 -8.15
CA ALA A 93 10.52 -6.56 -7.01
C ALA A 93 9.06 -6.19 -6.74
N LYS A 94 8.31 -5.84 -7.80
CA LYS A 94 6.87 -5.57 -7.73
C LYS A 94 6.12 -6.74 -7.08
N ASP A 95 6.36 -7.94 -7.59
CA ASP A 95 5.76 -9.17 -7.06
C ASP A 95 6.05 -9.36 -5.56
N PHE A 96 7.31 -9.14 -5.16
CA PHE A 96 7.74 -9.21 -3.78
C PHE A 96 7.03 -8.19 -2.88
N CYS A 97 7.15 -6.89 -3.17
CA CYS A 97 6.64 -5.82 -2.31
C CYS A 97 5.11 -5.86 -2.20
N GLU A 98 4.40 -6.15 -3.30
CA GLU A 98 2.93 -6.22 -3.30
C GLU A 98 2.41 -7.48 -2.59
N THR A 99 3.18 -8.56 -2.52
CA THR A 99 2.66 -9.85 -2.00
C THR A 99 3.13 -10.19 -0.59
N VAL A 100 4.38 -9.88 -0.22
CA VAL A 100 4.99 -10.33 1.05
C VAL A 100 4.13 -9.97 2.26
N TRP A 101 3.59 -8.75 2.28
CA TRP A 101 2.71 -8.24 3.33
C TRP A 101 1.24 -8.18 2.93
N ASN A 102 0.80 -9.01 1.99
CA ASN A 102 -0.61 -9.08 1.56
C ASN A 102 -1.16 -7.71 1.11
N GLU A 103 -0.53 -7.14 0.10
CA GLU A 103 -0.94 -5.88 -0.54
C GLU A 103 -0.92 -4.66 0.38
N SER A 104 -0.10 -4.68 1.42
CA SER A 104 0.20 -3.47 2.19
C SER A 104 0.84 -2.40 1.32
N TRP A 105 1.73 -2.81 0.41
CA TRP A 105 2.41 -1.93 -0.55
C TRP A 105 1.84 -2.08 -1.97
N GLU A 106 1.91 -1.00 -2.73
CA GLU A 106 1.67 -0.91 -4.17
C GLU A 106 2.94 -0.39 -4.86
N TYR A 107 3.45 -1.12 -5.85
CA TYR A 107 4.66 -0.70 -6.56
C TYR A 107 4.35 0.52 -7.45
N THR A 108 4.98 1.65 -7.14
CA THR A 108 4.69 2.94 -7.77
C THR A 108 5.94 3.51 -8.43
N ASP A 109 5.84 3.90 -9.71
CA ASP A 109 6.95 4.53 -10.44
C ASP A 109 7.44 5.78 -9.70
N ASP A 110 8.76 5.99 -9.68
CA ASP A 110 9.38 7.10 -8.94
C ASP A 110 8.99 8.50 -9.49
N GLN A 111 8.43 8.57 -10.71
CA GLN A 111 7.88 9.80 -11.31
C GLN A 111 6.48 10.15 -10.77
N GLN A 112 5.82 9.20 -10.09
CA GLN A 112 4.54 9.42 -9.43
C GLN A 112 4.76 9.72 -7.94
N PRO A 113 3.81 10.38 -7.26
CA PRO A 113 3.89 10.56 -5.81
C PRO A 113 3.93 9.21 -5.09
N CYS A 114 5.04 8.92 -4.41
CA CYS A 114 5.27 7.64 -3.75
C CYS A 114 6.02 7.81 -2.42
N MET A 115 5.74 6.91 -1.49
CA MET A 115 6.30 6.86 -0.14
C MET A 115 7.70 6.28 -0.14
N LYS A 116 8.56 6.84 0.71
CA LYS A 116 9.94 6.41 0.95
C LYS A 116 10.05 5.75 2.32
N LEU A 117 10.68 4.58 2.35
CA LEU A 117 11.01 3.84 3.58
C LEU A 117 12.17 4.48 4.38
N SER A 118 12.97 5.33 3.74
CA SER A 118 14.11 5.98 4.37
C SER A 118 14.36 7.34 3.74
N PHE A 119 14.66 8.33 4.57
CA PHE A 119 14.95 9.71 4.18
C PHE A 119 15.83 10.36 5.26
N ASN A 120 16.43 11.50 4.93
CA ASN A 120 17.28 12.23 5.87
C ASN A 120 16.40 12.86 6.98
N PRO A 121 16.60 12.49 8.27
CA PRO A 121 15.79 13.04 9.36
C PRO A 121 16.03 14.52 9.64
N GLN A 122 17.11 15.10 9.11
CA GLN A 122 17.41 16.54 9.22
C GLN A 122 16.63 17.40 8.21
N LEU A 123 15.94 16.77 7.24
CA LEU A 123 15.12 17.44 6.25
C LEU A 123 13.62 17.18 6.55
N PRO A 124 12.72 18.02 6.04
CA PRO A 124 11.28 17.76 6.14
C PRO A 124 10.92 16.38 5.59
N ASN A 125 10.02 15.67 6.28
CA ASN A 125 9.57 14.35 5.88
C ASN A 125 8.93 14.42 4.46
N PRO A 126 9.51 13.75 3.44
CA PRO A 126 9.01 13.80 2.07
C PRO A 126 7.64 13.13 1.90
N ASN A 127 7.28 12.19 2.78
CA ASN A 127 6.02 11.44 2.71
C ASN A 127 4.79 12.30 3.01
N LYS A 128 4.97 13.44 3.70
CA LYS A 128 3.91 14.42 3.93
C LYS A 128 3.30 14.90 2.60
N GLY A 129 4.14 15.29 1.64
CA GLY A 129 3.68 15.80 0.35
C GLY A 129 2.95 14.74 -0.48
N VAL A 130 3.34 13.47 -0.31
CA VAL A 130 2.66 12.32 -0.95
C VAL A 130 1.27 12.14 -0.35
N ALA A 131 1.14 12.11 0.97
CA ALA A 131 -0.16 12.01 1.63
C ALA A 131 -1.10 13.15 1.23
N GLU A 132 -0.61 14.39 1.25
CA GLU A 132 -1.38 15.56 0.83
C GLU A 132 -1.84 15.48 -0.63
N TYR A 133 -1.00 14.94 -1.53
CA TYR A 133 -1.38 14.72 -2.93
C TYR A 133 -2.56 13.75 -3.06
N TYR A 134 -2.51 12.60 -2.37
CA TYR A 134 -3.56 11.58 -2.48
C TYR A 134 -4.88 12.03 -1.85
N ILE A 135 -4.83 12.76 -0.73
CA ILE A 135 -6.02 13.36 -0.12
C ILE A 135 -6.68 14.34 -1.11
N LYS A 136 -5.92 15.29 -1.65
CA LYS A 136 -6.44 16.27 -2.63
C LYS A 136 -6.97 15.60 -3.90
N LYS A 137 -6.29 14.55 -4.37
CA LYS A 137 -6.74 13.78 -5.53
C LYS A 137 -8.10 13.13 -5.26
N LEU A 138 -8.30 12.52 -4.09
CA LEU A 138 -9.57 11.94 -3.70
C LEU A 138 -10.68 13.00 -3.63
N ASP A 139 -10.40 14.15 -2.99
CA ASP A 139 -11.37 15.24 -2.87
C ASP A 139 -11.81 15.75 -4.25
N SER A 140 -10.85 16.00 -5.15
CA SER A 140 -11.16 16.44 -6.51
C SER A 140 -11.96 15.41 -7.32
N MET A 141 -11.73 14.11 -7.11
CA MET A 141 -12.50 13.05 -7.75
C MET A 141 -13.95 13.03 -7.24
N ASN A 142 -14.13 13.21 -5.92
CA ASN A 142 -15.46 13.29 -5.32
C ASN A 142 -16.23 14.52 -5.81
N ASP A 143 -15.59 15.69 -5.84
CA ASP A 143 -16.21 16.93 -6.35
C ASP A 143 -16.68 16.76 -7.80
N ASN A 144 -15.82 16.20 -8.66
CA ASN A 144 -16.18 15.92 -10.06
C ASN A 144 -17.36 14.95 -10.18
N PHE A 145 -17.44 13.94 -9.32
CA PHE A 145 -18.55 13.00 -9.29
C PHE A 145 -19.85 13.70 -8.87
N PHE A 146 -19.83 14.49 -7.79
CA PHE A 146 -20.99 15.27 -7.33
C PHE A 146 -21.47 16.27 -8.37
N GLN A 147 -20.55 16.97 -9.04
CA GLN A 147 -20.90 17.88 -10.14
C GLN A 147 -21.62 17.14 -11.27
N ARG A 148 -21.09 15.99 -11.73
CA ARG A 148 -21.74 15.16 -12.75
C ARG A 148 -23.16 14.73 -12.34
N PHE A 149 -23.34 14.34 -11.08
CA PHE A 149 -24.65 13.96 -10.56
C PHE A 149 -25.63 15.15 -10.54
N LEU A 150 -25.19 16.32 -10.08
CA LEU A 150 -26.00 17.54 -10.09
C LEU A 150 -26.43 17.94 -11.51
N TYR A 151 -25.51 17.90 -12.48
CA TYR A 151 -25.83 18.18 -13.88
C TYR A 151 -26.91 17.22 -14.42
N LEU A 152 -26.78 15.92 -14.17
CA LEU A 152 -27.78 14.93 -14.58
C LEU A 152 -29.15 15.19 -13.93
N PHE A 153 -29.17 15.54 -12.64
CA PHE A 153 -30.40 15.86 -11.93
C PHE A 153 -31.08 17.12 -12.50
N VAL A 154 -30.31 18.17 -12.79
CA VAL A 154 -30.83 19.40 -13.43
C VAL A 154 -31.37 19.10 -14.83
N GLU A 155 -30.68 18.27 -15.63
CA GLU A 155 -31.19 17.86 -16.94
C GLU A 155 -32.50 17.07 -16.85
N ILE A 156 -32.60 16.11 -15.93
CA ILE A 156 -33.80 15.30 -15.73
C ILE A 156 -34.96 16.20 -15.28
N THR A 157 -34.75 17.07 -14.30
CA THR A 157 -35.80 17.98 -13.81
C THR A 157 -36.22 19.00 -14.87
N SER A 158 -35.28 19.51 -15.69
CA SER A 158 -35.57 20.38 -16.83
C SER A 158 -36.39 19.66 -17.90
N LYS A 159 -36.04 18.42 -18.25
CA LYS A 159 -36.82 17.58 -19.18
C LYS A 159 -38.22 17.28 -18.62
N ALA A 160 -38.34 16.93 -17.34
CA ALA A 160 -39.62 16.66 -16.68
C ALA A 160 -40.53 17.89 -16.68
N LYS A 161 -40.00 19.08 -16.37
CA LYS A 161 -40.75 20.34 -16.49
C LYS A 161 -41.22 20.59 -17.94
N ARG A 162 -40.36 20.38 -18.94
CA ARG A 162 -40.76 20.55 -20.35
C ARG A 162 -41.86 19.58 -20.80
N ILE A 163 -41.96 18.41 -20.19
CA ILE A 163 -43.02 17.43 -20.49
C ILE A 163 -44.33 17.83 -19.80
N LEU A 164 -44.27 18.26 -18.54
CA LEU A 164 -45.45 18.63 -17.75
C LEU A 164 -46.11 19.95 -18.19
N PHE A 165 -45.35 20.89 -18.75
CA PHE A 165 -45.85 22.19 -19.20
C PHE A 165 -46.07 22.30 -20.71
N LYS A 166 -46.20 21.16 -21.41
CA LYS A 166 -46.51 21.08 -22.85
C LYS A 166 -47.93 20.62 -23.19
N SER A 167 -48.83 20.49 -22.21
CA SER A 167 -50.29 20.39 -22.39
C SER A 167 -50.95 21.73 -22.16
#